data_AF-A0A2G8JDV7-F1
#
_entry.id   AF-A0A2G8JDV7-F1
#
_cell.length_a   1.000
_cell.length_b   1.000
_cell.length_c   1.000
_cell.angle_alpha   90.00
_cell.angle_beta   90.00
_cell.angle_gamma   90.00
#
_symmetry.space_group_name_H-M   'P 1'
#
loop_
_entity.id
_entity.type
_entity.pdbx_description
1 polymer ?
#
loop_
_entity_poly.entity_id
_entity_poly.type
_entity_poly.pdbx_seq_one_letter_code
_entity_poly.pdbx_strand_id
1 'polypeptide(L)'
;MADCDDRQLFRLVDKISNPDNTRSRILPDFTCAKTLANKFASFFDDKIKDLHGRMHDDDSPVYIEDLCQCSFTNITAATVGQIRDVIMKSSMKSSSLDPLPTDLLKECIKAVLPCITRIVNQSLTSGKIPSSLKTSRVTPLLKKTNLCKNDLNNYRPISNLKFLLKTIERVGFSQINEYLQRNNLMAEKQSA
;
A
#
# COMPACT_ATOMS: atom_id res chain seq x y z
N MET A 1 30.15 -15.60 -3.46
CA MET A 1 29.96 -15.33 -2.01
C MET A 1 28.47 -15.24 -1.77
N ALA A 2 27.91 -16.10 -0.94
CA ALA A 2 26.49 -16.09 -0.62
C ALA A 2 26.17 -14.83 0.18
N ASP A 3 25.30 -13.99 -0.37
CA ASP A 3 24.77 -12.81 0.28
C ASP A 3 23.98 -13.28 1.52
N CYS A 4 24.53 -13.01 2.71
CA CYS A 4 23.85 -13.33 3.96
C CYS A 4 22.63 -12.40 4.04
N ASP A 5 21.43 -12.93 3.82
CA ASP A 5 20.20 -12.16 3.84
C ASP A 5 19.98 -11.61 5.26
N ASP A 6 20.38 -10.36 5.50
CA ASP A 6 20.25 -9.67 6.79
C ASP A 6 18.83 -9.81 7.36
N ARG A 7 17.81 -9.91 6.49
CA ARG A 7 16.42 -10.11 6.94
C ARG A 7 16.20 -11.49 7.55
N GLN A 8 16.90 -12.53 7.11
CA GLN A 8 16.85 -13.85 7.72
C GLN A 8 17.53 -13.84 9.09
N LEU A 9 18.67 -13.17 9.22
CA LEU A 9 19.35 -13.00 10.51
C LEU A 9 18.47 -12.24 11.50
N PHE A 10 17.90 -11.10 11.10
CA PHE A 10 16.98 -10.34 11.95
C PHE A 10 15.75 -11.15 12.36
N ARG A 11 15.17 -11.94 11.44
CA ARG A 11 14.04 -12.84 11.78
C ARG A 11 14.44 -13.92 12.77
N LEU A 12 15.65 -14.46 12.64
CA LEU A 12 16.17 -15.50 13.54
C LEU A 12 16.38 -14.92 14.94
N VAL A 13 17.05 -13.76 15.04
CA VAL A 13 17.29 -13.06 16.31
C VAL A 13 15.96 -12.70 16.97
N ASP A 14 15.00 -12.11 16.23
CA ASP A 14 13.68 -11.78 16.79
C ASP A 14 12.93 -13.03 17.29
N LYS A 15 13.04 -14.16 16.59
CA LYS A 15 12.42 -15.43 16.99
C LYS A 15 13.07 -16.03 18.25
N ILE A 16 14.37 -15.86 18.43
CA ILE A 16 15.11 -16.35 19.61
C ILE A 16 14.87 -15.43 20.81
N SER A 17 14.92 -14.11 20.60
CA SER A 17 14.77 -13.12 21.66
C SER A 17 13.33 -12.92 22.11
N ASN A 18 12.34 -13.17 21.23
CA ASN A 18 10.93 -13.05 21.54
C ASN A 18 10.17 -14.36 21.19
N PRO A 19 10.36 -15.45 21.95
CA PRO A 19 9.73 -16.74 21.66
C PRO A 19 8.20 -16.69 21.72
N ASP A 20 7.63 -15.79 22.53
CA ASP A 20 6.18 -15.52 22.63
C ASP A 20 5.67 -14.52 21.59
N ASN A 21 6.51 -14.02 20.67
CA ASN A 21 6.09 -13.24 19.50
C ASN A 21 5.47 -14.15 18.42
N THR A 22 4.64 -15.10 18.85
CA THR A 22 3.50 -15.47 18.03
C THR A 22 2.72 -14.17 17.87
N ARG A 23 2.54 -13.70 16.62
CA ARG A 23 1.78 -12.49 16.28
C ARG A 23 0.30 -12.62 16.65
N SER A 24 0.00 -12.88 17.93
CA SER A 24 -1.33 -12.72 18.48
C SER A 24 -1.66 -11.25 18.27
N ARG A 25 -2.79 -11.01 17.59
CA ARG A 25 -3.25 -9.66 17.35
C ARG A 25 -3.69 -9.12 18.70
N ILE A 26 -2.83 -8.32 19.33
CA ILE A 26 -3.18 -7.60 20.56
C ILE A 26 -4.31 -6.66 20.18
N LEU A 27 -5.48 -6.89 20.77
CA LEU A 27 -6.69 -6.10 20.58
C LEU A 27 -7.16 -5.56 21.94
N PRO A 28 -7.98 -4.49 21.95
CA PRO A 28 -8.65 -4.03 23.16
C PRO A 28 -9.48 -5.16 23.78
N ASP A 29 -9.87 -5.03 25.04
CA ASP A 29 -10.85 -5.94 25.64
C ASP A 29 -12.22 -5.73 24.97
N PHE A 30 -12.86 -6.83 24.53
CA PHE A 30 -14.16 -6.76 23.86
C PHE A 30 -15.02 -7.99 24.14
N THR A 31 -16.34 -7.79 24.14
CA THR A 31 -17.34 -8.86 24.23
C THR A 31 -17.92 -9.25 22.88
N CYS A 32 -17.88 -8.34 21.89
CA CYS A 32 -18.40 -8.56 20.54
C CYS A 32 -17.42 -8.03 19.49
N ALA A 33 -16.98 -8.91 18.59
CA ALA A 33 -16.03 -8.57 17.53
C ALA A 33 -16.60 -7.54 16.53
N LYS A 34 -17.90 -7.63 16.21
CA LYS A 34 -18.57 -6.68 15.31
C LYS A 34 -18.58 -5.27 15.89
N THR A 35 -18.92 -5.15 17.18
CA THR A 35 -18.91 -3.87 17.89
C THR A 35 -17.50 -3.28 17.93
N LEU A 36 -16.49 -4.09 18.24
CA LEU A 36 -15.10 -3.63 18.23
C LEU A 36 -14.64 -3.18 16.83
N ALA A 37 -14.98 -3.95 15.79
CA ALA A 37 -14.65 -3.59 14.40
C ALA A 37 -15.27 -2.26 14.00
N ASN A 38 -16.53 -2.03 14.35
CA ASN A 38 -17.22 -0.76 14.09
C ASN A 38 -16.59 0.39 14.90
N LYS A 39 -16.20 0.18 16.16
CA LYS A 39 -15.47 1.17 16.95
C LYS A 39 -14.16 1.58 16.28
N PHE A 40 -13.38 0.61 15.77
CA PHE A 40 -12.17 0.91 15.01
C PHE A 40 -12.46 1.68 13.72
N ALA A 41 -13.51 1.29 12.97
CA ALA A 41 -13.89 1.97 11.74
C ALA A 41 -14.21 3.45 12.00
N SER A 42 -15.13 3.72 12.94
CA SER A 42 -15.49 5.09 13.31
C SER A 42 -14.28 5.88 13.82
N PHE A 43 -13.46 5.27 14.70
CA PHE A 43 -12.28 5.94 15.23
C PHE A 43 -11.27 6.35 14.15
N PHE A 44 -11.00 5.47 13.18
CA PHE A 44 -10.08 5.81 12.08
C PHE A 44 -10.68 6.86 11.13
N ASP A 45 -11.97 6.79 10.83
CA ASP A 45 -12.65 7.78 10.00
C ASP A 45 -12.66 9.16 10.65
N ASP A 46 -13.01 9.24 11.93
CA ASP A 46 -13.06 10.50 12.68
C ASP A 46 -11.67 11.12 12.81
N LYS A 47 -10.65 10.31 13.06
CA LYS A 47 -9.26 10.77 13.08
C LYS A 47 -8.81 11.39 11.75
N ILE A 48 -9.28 10.86 10.61
CA ILE A 48 -9.00 11.44 9.29
C ILE A 48 -9.73 12.78 9.13
N LYS A 49 -11.00 12.86 9.53
CA LYS A 49 -11.76 14.12 9.51
C LYS A 49 -11.09 15.20 10.36
N ASP A 50 -10.66 14.86 11.57
CA ASP A 50 -9.97 15.79 12.47
C ASP A 50 -8.62 16.24 11.92
N LEU A 51 -7.91 15.36 11.20
CA LEU A 51 -6.67 15.72 10.52
C LEU A 51 -6.96 16.71 9.39
N HIS A 52 -7.93 16.44 8.53
CA HIS A 52 -8.33 17.35 7.45
C HIS A 52 -8.81 18.70 7.98
N GLY A 53 -9.60 18.71 9.06
CA GLY A 53 -10.09 19.97 9.67
C GLY A 53 -8.97 20.85 10.22
N ARG A 54 -7.82 20.27 10.61
CA ARG A 54 -6.62 21.01 11.06
C ARG A 54 -5.74 21.48 9.90
N MET A 55 -5.97 20.99 8.69
CA MET A 55 -5.17 21.32 7.50
C MET A 55 -5.73 22.51 6.70
N HIS A 56 -6.88 23.06 7.08
CA HIS A 56 -7.55 24.24 6.45
C HIS A 56 -7.20 25.52 7.24
N ASP A 57 -6.95 26.70 6.69
CA ASP A 57 -6.10 27.15 5.57
C ASP A 57 -5.38 28.40 6.11
N ASP A 58 -4.06 28.50 5.93
CA ASP A 58 -3.44 29.81 5.79
C ASP A 58 -3.68 30.20 4.32
N ASP A 59 -4.69 31.03 4.07
CA ASP A 59 -5.08 31.55 2.74
C ASP A 59 -3.98 32.43 2.10
N SER A 60 -2.81 32.48 2.72
CA SER A 60 -1.64 33.17 2.20
C SER A 60 -1.27 32.55 0.84
N PRO A 61 -1.27 33.34 -0.25
CA PRO A 61 -0.83 32.85 -1.54
C PRO A 61 0.62 32.41 -1.42
N VAL A 62 0.84 31.09 -1.43
CA VAL A 62 2.17 30.54 -1.57
C VAL A 62 2.63 30.92 -2.98
N TYR A 63 3.50 31.92 -3.06
CA TYR A 63 4.23 32.23 -4.28
C TYR A 63 5.19 31.07 -4.54
N ILE A 64 4.69 30.06 -5.24
CA ILE A 64 5.52 29.06 -5.88
C ILE A 64 6.12 29.79 -7.08
N GLU A 65 7.35 30.30 -6.92
CA GLU A 65 8.17 30.60 -8.09
C GLU A 65 8.14 29.37 -9.00
N ASP A 66 8.00 29.58 -10.31
CA ASP A 66 7.84 28.53 -11.31
C ASP A 66 9.14 27.70 -11.40
N LEU A 67 9.33 26.81 -10.42
CA LEU A 67 10.59 26.12 -10.16
C LEU A 67 10.81 24.94 -11.12
N CYS A 68 9.80 24.52 -11.87
CA CYS A 68 9.83 23.26 -12.61
C CYS A 68 9.51 23.46 -14.10
N GLN A 69 10.56 23.47 -14.93
CA GLN A 69 10.44 23.59 -16.39
C GLN A 69 9.93 22.31 -17.08
N CYS A 70 9.54 21.28 -16.32
CA CYS A 70 9.15 19.99 -16.87
C CYS A 70 7.80 19.55 -16.31
N SER A 71 6.94 19.04 -17.20
CA SER A 71 5.57 18.63 -16.86
C SER A 71 5.34 17.15 -17.15
N PHE A 72 4.81 16.43 -16.16
CA PHE A 72 4.27 15.08 -16.32
C PHE A 72 2.77 15.15 -16.58
N THR A 73 2.38 15.17 -17.84
CA THR A 73 0.99 15.43 -18.22
C THR A 73 0.13 14.18 -18.34
N ASN A 74 0.74 13.01 -18.63
CA ASN A 74 -0.01 11.81 -18.97
C ASN A 74 0.67 10.55 -18.45
N ILE A 75 -0.15 9.66 -17.88
CA ILE A 75 0.21 8.26 -17.69
C ILE A 75 -0.14 7.50 -18.96
N THR A 76 0.80 6.73 -19.48
CA THR A 76 0.66 5.99 -20.74
C THR A 76 0.26 4.54 -20.50
N ALA A 77 -0.29 3.89 -21.53
CA ALA A 77 -0.56 2.46 -21.49
C ALA A 77 0.75 1.67 -21.39
N ALA A 78 0.80 0.70 -20.47
CA ALA A 78 1.94 -0.19 -20.31
C ALA A 78 1.84 -1.41 -21.23
N THR A 79 3.00 -1.88 -21.68
CA THR A 79 3.11 -3.10 -22.47
C THR A 79 2.81 -4.34 -21.63
N VAL A 80 2.44 -5.44 -22.29
CA VAL A 80 2.25 -6.75 -21.67
C VAL A 80 3.50 -7.20 -20.89
N GLY A 81 4.69 -6.93 -21.43
CA GLY A 81 5.98 -7.24 -20.79
C GLY A 81 6.20 -6.46 -19.50
N GLN A 82 6.00 -5.14 -19.51
CA GLN A 82 6.12 -4.30 -18.31
C GLN A 82 5.17 -4.76 -17.20
N ILE A 83 3.92 -5.07 -17.54
CA ILE A 83 2.93 -5.53 -16.57
C ILE A 83 3.31 -6.90 -16.01
N ARG A 84 3.78 -7.82 -16.85
CA ARG A 84 4.33 -9.11 -16.41
C ARG A 84 5.45 -8.90 -15.40
N ASP A 85 6.40 -8.04 -15.69
CA ASP A 85 7.55 -7.82 -14.83
C ASP A 85 7.13 -7.25 -13.46
N VAL A 86 6.20 -6.30 -13.45
CA VAL A 86 5.61 -5.78 -12.21
C VAL A 86 4.95 -6.90 -11.40
N ILE A 87 4.15 -7.75 -12.03
CA ILE A 87 3.48 -8.87 -11.36
C ILE A 87 4.50 -9.86 -10.80
N MET A 88 5.50 -10.26 -11.59
CA MET A 88 6.49 -11.26 -11.18
C MET A 88 7.40 -10.76 -10.05
N LYS A 89 7.78 -9.47 -10.06
CA LYS A 89 8.58 -8.83 -8.98
C LYS A 89 7.77 -8.58 -7.70
N SER A 90 6.43 -8.60 -7.78
CA SER A 90 5.57 -8.33 -6.63
C SER A 90 5.67 -9.44 -5.56
N SER A 91 5.57 -9.10 -4.28
CA SER A 91 5.55 -10.11 -3.20
C SER A 91 4.37 -11.08 -3.35
N MET A 92 4.54 -12.34 -2.94
CA MET A 92 3.49 -13.38 -2.90
C MET A 92 2.52 -13.19 -1.73
N LYS A 93 1.91 -12.00 -1.64
CA LYS A 93 0.89 -11.66 -0.64
C LYS A 93 -0.47 -11.58 -1.32
N SER A 94 -1.44 -12.28 -0.75
CA SER A 94 -2.82 -12.31 -1.24
C SER A 94 -3.73 -11.49 -0.32
N SER A 95 -4.74 -10.86 -0.90
CA SER A 95 -5.91 -10.39 -0.16
C SER A 95 -6.92 -11.50 -0.04
N SER A 96 -7.68 -11.54 1.05
CA SER A 96 -8.85 -12.41 1.15
C SER A 96 -9.98 -12.00 0.22
N LEU A 97 -9.88 -10.81 -0.38
CA LEU A 97 -10.82 -10.28 -1.35
C LEU A 97 -10.39 -10.56 -2.79
N ASP A 98 -9.22 -11.19 -2.98
CA ASP A 98 -8.77 -11.60 -4.31
C ASP A 98 -9.53 -12.86 -4.74
N PRO A 99 -9.89 -12.98 -6.04
CA PRO A 99 -10.58 -14.16 -6.55
C PRO A 99 -9.68 -15.40 -6.56
N LEU A 100 -8.36 -15.20 -6.51
CA LEU A 100 -7.37 -16.26 -6.51
C LEU A 100 -6.10 -15.83 -5.75
N PRO A 101 -5.40 -16.76 -5.10
CA PRO A 101 -4.12 -16.49 -4.44
C PRO A 101 -3.04 -15.98 -5.41
N THR A 102 -2.22 -15.01 -4.98
CA THR A 102 -1.18 -14.36 -5.81
C THR A 102 -0.12 -15.32 -6.33
N ASP A 103 0.22 -16.36 -5.57
CA ASP A 103 1.09 -17.45 -5.99
C ASP A 103 0.49 -18.20 -7.19
N LEU A 104 -0.76 -18.64 -7.07
CA LEU A 104 -1.47 -19.28 -8.17
C LEU A 104 -1.62 -18.35 -9.39
N LEU A 105 -1.84 -17.04 -9.17
CA LEU A 105 -1.88 -16.03 -10.24
C LEU A 105 -0.61 -16.05 -11.09
N LYS A 106 0.54 -16.14 -10.42
CA LYS A 106 1.85 -16.13 -11.07
C LYS A 106 2.11 -17.42 -11.84
N GLU A 107 1.65 -18.55 -11.33
CA GLU A 107 1.74 -19.84 -12.02
C GLU A 107 0.92 -19.83 -13.32
N CYS A 108 -0.29 -19.26 -13.28
CA CYS A 108 -1.17 -19.16 -14.45
C CYS A 108 -1.01 -17.85 -15.24
N ILE A 109 0.08 -17.09 -15.02
CA ILE A 109 0.22 -15.72 -15.54
C ILE A 109 0.01 -15.63 -17.04
N LYS A 110 0.47 -16.61 -17.82
CA LYS A 110 0.33 -16.62 -19.28
C LYS A 110 -1.14 -16.52 -19.73
N ALA A 111 -2.06 -17.16 -19.00
CA ALA A 111 -3.48 -17.17 -19.34
C ALA A 111 -4.19 -15.88 -18.90
N VAL A 112 -3.84 -15.33 -17.74
CA VAL A 112 -4.54 -14.17 -17.16
C VAL A 112 -3.95 -12.82 -17.58
N LEU A 113 -2.69 -12.80 -18.00
CA LEU A 113 -1.94 -11.57 -18.30
C LEU A 113 -2.63 -10.68 -19.34
N PRO A 114 -3.17 -11.16 -20.47
CA PRO A 114 -3.85 -10.29 -21.43
C PRO A 114 -5.05 -9.55 -20.81
N CYS A 115 -5.82 -10.23 -19.96
CA CYS A 115 -6.96 -9.64 -19.26
C CYS A 115 -6.50 -8.59 -18.24
N ILE A 116 -5.48 -8.92 -17.44
CA ILE A 116 -4.89 -7.99 -16.47
C ILE A 116 -4.34 -6.76 -17.18
N THR A 117 -3.63 -6.92 -18.29
CA THR A 117 -3.09 -5.82 -19.09
C THR A 117 -4.18 -4.87 -19.55
N ARG A 118 -5.30 -5.40 -20.06
CA ARG A 118 -6.44 -4.59 -20.47
C ARG A 118 -7.02 -3.79 -19.30
N ILE A 119 -7.22 -4.42 -18.14
CA ILE A 119 -7.78 -3.74 -16.95
C ILE A 119 -6.84 -2.63 -16.47
N VAL A 120 -5.53 -2.93 -16.39
CA VAL A 120 -4.52 -1.95 -15.96
C VAL A 120 -4.51 -0.76 -16.91
N ASN A 121 -4.39 -1.00 -18.21
CA ASN A 121 -4.31 0.09 -19.19
C ASN A 121 -5.59 0.92 -19.24
N GLN A 122 -6.77 0.30 -19.16
CA GLN A 122 -8.03 1.04 -19.05
C GLN A 122 -8.07 1.95 -17.82
N SER A 123 -7.53 1.48 -16.69
CA SER A 123 -7.48 2.26 -15.46
C SER A 123 -6.51 3.45 -15.58
N LEU A 124 -5.32 3.23 -16.15
CA LEU A 124 -4.30 4.26 -16.36
C LEU A 124 -4.78 5.34 -17.34
N THR A 125 -5.34 4.95 -18.49
CA THR A 125 -5.76 5.90 -19.54
C THR A 125 -7.03 6.68 -19.17
N SER A 126 -7.92 6.08 -18.39
CA SER A 126 -9.14 6.75 -17.92
C SER A 126 -8.96 7.54 -16.63
N GLY A 127 -7.84 7.34 -15.92
CA GLY A 127 -7.61 7.88 -14.57
C GLY A 127 -8.58 7.33 -13.52
N LYS A 128 -9.26 6.21 -13.78
CA LYS A 128 -10.31 5.65 -12.91
C LYS A 128 -9.98 4.26 -12.41
N ILE A 129 -10.08 4.07 -11.10
CA ILE A 129 -10.04 2.74 -10.47
C ILE A 129 -11.47 2.16 -10.44
N PRO A 130 -11.69 0.90 -10.87
CA PRO A 130 -12.97 0.21 -10.72
C PRO A 130 -13.44 0.16 -9.26
N SER A 131 -14.72 0.40 -8.99
CA SER A 131 -15.30 0.39 -7.63
C SER A 131 -15.01 -0.92 -6.88
N SER A 132 -15.11 -2.05 -7.56
CA SER A 132 -14.81 -3.38 -7.00
C SER A 132 -13.35 -3.55 -6.54
N LEU A 133 -12.42 -2.71 -7.02
CA LEU A 133 -11.02 -2.72 -6.60
C LEU A 133 -10.74 -1.75 -5.45
N LYS A 134 -11.62 -0.77 -5.19
CA LYS A 134 -11.45 0.23 -4.11
C LYS A 134 -11.68 -0.32 -2.71
N THR A 135 -12.30 -1.50 -2.59
CA THR A 135 -12.54 -2.14 -1.30
C THR A 135 -11.31 -2.90 -0.79
N SER A 136 -11.01 -2.76 0.49
CA SER A 136 -9.93 -3.48 1.15
C SER A 136 -10.33 -3.96 2.54
N ARG A 137 -9.63 -4.98 3.05
CA ARG A 137 -9.80 -5.44 4.42
C ARG A 137 -8.85 -4.66 5.33
N VAL A 138 -9.40 -3.87 6.24
CA VAL A 138 -8.62 -3.13 7.23
C VAL A 138 -8.39 -3.99 8.47
N THR A 139 -7.14 -4.10 8.90
CA THR A 139 -6.77 -4.78 10.14
C THR A 139 -6.11 -3.78 11.09
N PRO A 140 -6.70 -3.50 12.27
CA PRO A 140 -6.05 -2.72 13.31
C PRO A 140 -4.82 -3.46 13.83
N LEU A 141 -3.68 -2.80 13.86
CA LEU A 141 -2.44 -3.33 14.40
C LEU A 141 -1.89 -2.41 15.47
N LEU A 142 -1.61 -2.95 16.65
CA LEU A 142 -0.98 -2.19 17.73
C LEU A 142 0.40 -1.69 17.28
N LYS A 143 0.69 -0.41 17.52
CA LYS A 143 1.89 0.26 17.01
C LYS A 143 3.16 -0.35 17.59
N LYS A 144 3.16 -0.65 18.89
CA LYS A 144 4.22 -1.31 19.67
C LYS A 144 3.56 -2.19 20.73
N THR A 145 4.18 -3.32 21.05
CA THR A 145 3.63 -4.35 21.96
C THR A 145 3.46 -3.86 23.40
N ASN A 146 4.25 -2.87 23.83
CA ASN A 146 4.22 -2.32 25.19
C ASN A 146 3.20 -1.19 25.40
N LEU A 147 2.44 -0.81 24.37
CA LEU A 147 1.43 0.25 24.48
C LEU A 147 0.13 -0.27 25.08
N CYS A 148 -0.65 0.61 25.70
CA CYS A 148 -1.96 0.26 26.24
C CYS A 148 -2.89 -0.24 25.12
N LYS A 149 -3.29 -1.51 25.20
CA LYS A 149 -4.17 -2.17 24.21
C LYS A 149 -5.58 -1.60 24.17
N ASN A 150 -6.04 -0.92 25.23
CA ASN A 150 -7.38 -0.36 25.33
C ASN A 150 -7.49 1.08 24.82
N ASP A 151 -6.37 1.70 24.43
CA ASP A 151 -6.35 3.01 23.79
C ASP A 151 -6.23 2.86 22.26
N LEU A 152 -7.28 3.28 21.54
CA LEU A 152 -7.36 3.16 20.08
C LEU A 152 -6.30 4.02 19.35
N ASN A 153 -5.75 5.07 19.98
CA ASN A 153 -4.66 5.86 19.40
C ASN A 153 -3.38 5.05 19.18
N ASN A 154 -3.23 3.95 19.92
CA ASN A 154 -2.08 3.06 19.81
C ASN A 154 -2.19 2.08 18.64
N TYR A 155 -3.25 2.15 17.84
CA TYR A 155 -3.42 1.30 16.66
C TYR A 155 -3.18 2.08 15.37
N ARG A 156 -2.73 1.35 14.35
CA ARG A 156 -2.68 1.82 12.95
C ARG A 156 -3.57 0.94 12.08
N PRO A 157 -4.31 1.51 11.11
CA PRO A 157 -5.06 0.73 10.14
C PRO A 157 -4.09 0.14 9.09
N ILE A 158 -4.13 -1.18 8.90
CA ILE A 158 -3.41 -1.85 7.82
C ILE A 158 -4.42 -2.32 6.76
N SER A 159 -4.42 -1.66 5.61
CA SER A 159 -5.32 -2.00 4.49
C SER A 159 -4.72 -3.10 3.62
N ASN A 160 -5.39 -4.26 3.56
CA ASN A 160 -5.02 -5.32 2.61
C ASN A 160 -5.79 -5.15 1.30
N LEU A 161 -5.22 -4.36 0.40
CA LEU A 161 -5.74 -4.10 -0.95
C LEU A 161 -5.70 -5.37 -1.82
N LYS A 162 -6.60 -5.44 -2.80
CA LYS A 162 -6.60 -6.49 -3.84
C LYS A 162 -5.30 -6.45 -4.65
N PHE A 163 -4.82 -7.61 -5.08
CA PHE A 163 -3.59 -7.72 -5.86
C PHE A 163 -3.64 -6.87 -7.13
N LEU A 164 -4.77 -6.90 -7.85
CA LEU A 164 -4.93 -6.14 -9.10
C LEU A 164 -4.87 -4.62 -8.88
N LEU A 165 -5.42 -4.10 -7.79
CA LEU A 165 -5.30 -2.67 -7.44
C LEU A 165 -3.82 -2.30 -7.25
N LYS A 166 -3.08 -3.08 -6.47
CA LYS A 166 -1.64 -2.84 -6.24
C LYS A 166 -0.85 -2.89 -7.55
N THR A 167 -1.25 -3.74 -8.50
CA THR A 167 -0.61 -3.80 -9.83
C THR A 167 -0.83 -2.51 -10.61
N ILE A 168 -2.05 -1.95 -10.61
CA ILE A 168 -2.34 -0.66 -11.26
C ILE A 168 -1.49 0.44 -10.63
N GLU A 169 -1.49 0.54 -9.30
CA GLU A 169 -0.71 1.54 -8.55
C GLU A 169 0.79 1.42 -8.85
N ARG A 170 1.34 0.20 -8.89
CA ARG A 170 2.76 -0.02 -9.19
C ARG A 170 3.15 0.39 -10.60
N VAL A 171 2.29 0.14 -11.59
CA VAL A 171 2.57 0.55 -12.97
C VAL A 171 2.52 2.08 -13.09
N GLY A 172 1.51 2.73 -12.50
CA GLY A 172 1.45 4.19 -12.44
C GLY A 172 2.66 4.79 -11.71
N PHE A 173 2.99 4.24 -10.54
CA PHE A 173 4.18 4.62 -9.77
C PHE A 173 5.46 4.47 -10.58
N SER A 174 5.64 3.37 -11.33
CA SER A 174 6.85 3.20 -12.13
C SER A 174 7.04 4.31 -13.16
N GLN A 175 5.97 4.75 -13.83
CA GLN A 175 6.06 5.82 -14.83
C GLN A 175 6.38 7.17 -14.18
N ILE A 176 5.73 7.48 -13.05
CA ILE A 176 5.99 8.71 -12.29
C ILE A 176 7.43 8.72 -11.77
N ASN A 177 7.86 7.63 -11.14
CA ASN A 177 9.21 7.51 -10.58
C ASN A 177 10.29 7.61 -11.66
N GLU A 178 10.07 6.96 -12.81
CA GLU A 178 10.97 7.02 -13.97
C GLU A 178 11.06 8.44 -14.54
N TYR A 179 9.94 9.17 -14.60
CA TYR A 179 9.95 10.58 -14.98
C TYR A 179 10.72 11.44 -13.97
N LEU A 180 10.47 11.29 -12.67
CA LEU A 180 11.17 12.05 -11.63
C LEU A 180 12.68 11.80 -11.68
N GLN A 181 13.10 10.56 -11.87
CA GLN A 181 14.51 10.19 -12.00
C GLN A 181 15.16 10.80 -13.24
N ARG A 182 14.52 10.70 -14.42
CA ARG A 182 15.08 11.25 -15.67
C ARG A 182 15.26 12.76 -15.64
N ASN A 183 14.39 13.46 -14.91
CA ASN A 183 14.41 14.92 -14.82
C ASN A 183 15.13 15.42 -13.56
N ASN A 184 15.77 14.54 -12.78
CA ASN A 184 16.45 14.88 -11.52
C ASN A 184 15.55 15.63 -10.53
N LEU A 185 14.28 15.24 -10.44
CA LEU A 185 13.25 15.86 -9.57
C LEU A 185 13.08 15.12 -8.24
N MET A 186 13.99 14.21 -7.90
CA MET A 186 13.97 13.53 -6.61
C MET A 186 14.36 14.53 -5.51
N ALA A 187 13.66 14.52 -4.38
CA ALA A 187 13.99 15.42 -3.29
C ALA A 187 15.36 15.06 -2.68
N GLU A 188 16.27 16.04 -2.59
CA GLU A 188 17.65 15.83 -2.12
C GLU A 188 17.74 15.18 -0.73
N LYS A 189 16.77 15.47 0.14
CA LYS A 189 16.72 14.99 1.53
C LYS A 189 15.72 13.86 1.74
N GLN A 190 15.26 13.20 0.68
CA GLN A 190 14.40 12.04 0.81
C GLN A 190 15.22 10.86 1.33
N SER A 191 14.80 10.27 2.45
CA SER A 191 15.39 9.02 2.93
C SER A 191 15.07 7.87 1.96
N ALA A 192 16.08 7.05 1.67
CA ALA A 192 15.97 5.86 0.81
C ALA A 192 15.17 4.72 1.45
#